data_AF-A0A962WGG9-F1
#
_entry.id   AF-A0A962WGG9-F1
#
_cell.length_a   1.000
_cell.length_b   1.000
_cell.length_c   1.000
_cell.angle_alpha   90.00
_cell.angle_beta   90.00
_cell.angle_gamma   90.00
#
_symmetry.space_group_name_H-M   'P 1'
#
loop_
_entity.id
_entity.type
_entity.pdbx_description
1 polymer ?
#
loop_
_entity_poly.entity_id
_entity_poly.type
_entity_poly.pdbx_seq_one_letter_code
_entity_poly.pdbx_strand_id
1 'polypeptide(L)'
;MTKRGALSAGLLGAVLVATLHGTPVAAVEIGLTGYGINLDGSSTCSPFALFTPCDDETQPDLGGVSGMDDSGFDYNTGLGELRISFSSAGMHSLQLFLDHEIDRAINTYFNENGSTQGTPAAGQSFEIDEPSFVFGDLDLNFLAGSLDDSNGVPVGLEDDVAMALGWDFTLALGETALASFRVALQAPTSGFYLVQTDPDSIGDASLYFSSSLRIDGGGSTPVPEPAPLMLLGLALLGWAGRGRRRG
;
A
#
# COMPACT_ATOMS: atom_id res chain seq x y z
N MET A 1 61.34 -72.65 -12.48
CA MET A 1 60.48 -72.48 -11.30
C MET A 1 60.72 -71.07 -10.75
N THR A 2 60.04 -70.06 -11.30
CA THR A 2 60.00 -68.71 -10.72
C THR A 2 58.81 -67.96 -11.32
N LYS A 3 57.72 -67.86 -10.53
CA LYS A 3 56.54 -67.04 -10.84
C LYS A 3 56.89 -65.58 -10.64
N ARG A 4 56.66 -64.72 -11.63
CA ARG A 4 56.60 -63.25 -11.45
C ARG A 4 55.14 -62.82 -11.54
N GLY A 5 54.59 -62.37 -10.41
CA GLY A 5 53.28 -61.73 -10.34
C GLY A 5 53.42 -60.26 -10.76
N ALA A 6 52.54 -59.81 -11.66
CA ALA A 6 52.40 -58.40 -12.00
C ALA A 6 51.37 -57.77 -11.05
N LEU A 7 51.78 -56.72 -10.33
CA LEU A 7 50.90 -55.89 -9.52
C LEU A 7 50.05 -54.98 -10.43
N SER A 8 48.75 -54.97 -10.14
CA SER A 8 47.76 -54.05 -10.69
C SER A 8 47.98 -52.64 -10.11
N ALA A 9 48.12 -51.63 -10.98
CA ALA A 9 48.11 -50.22 -10.61
C ALA A 9 46.72 -49.64 -10.89
N GLY A 10 45.88 -49.56 -9.86
CA GLY A 10 44.60 -48.86 -9.91
C GLY A 10 44.82 -47.34 -9.90
N LEU A 11 44.45 -46.68 -10.98
CA LEU A 11 44.45 -45.22 -11.10
C LEU A 11 43.23 -44.67 -10.33
N LEU A 12 43.41 -44.20 -9.10
CA LEU A 12 42.39 -43.41 -8.41
C LEU A 12 42.36 -42.00 -9.02
N GLY A 13 41.37 -41.73 -9.85
CA GLY A 13 41.04 -40.37 -10.29
C GLY A 13 40.41 -39.59 -9.14
N ALA A 14 41.14 -38.64 -8.56
CA ALA A 14 40.57 -37.66 -7.66
C ALA A 14 39.72 -36.67 -8.47
N VAL A 15 38.40 -36.72 -8.31
CA VAL A 15 37.49 -35.69 -8.82
C VAL A 15 37.58 -34.49 -7.88
N LEU A 16 38.28 -33.45 -8.34
CA LEU A 16 38.30 -32.15 -7.69
C LEU A 16 36.95 -31.46 -7.98
N VAL A 17 36.02 -31.54 -7.03
CA VAL A 17 34.80 -30.72 -7.06
C VAL A 17 35.20 -29.31 -6.62
N ALA A 18 35.47 -28.44 -7.59
CA ALA A 18 35.62 -27.02 -7.34
C ALA A 18 34.22 -26.46 -7.01
N THR A 19 33.96 -26.19 -5.73
CA THR A 19 32.84 -25.35 -5.31
C THR A 19 33.12 -23.93 -5.79
N LEU A 20 32.53 -23.55 -6.91
CA LEU A 20 32.42 -22.14 -7.32
C LEU A 20 31.60 -21.43 -6.24
N HIS A 21 32.30 -20.73 -5.35
CA HIS A 21 31.69 -19.73 -4.49
C HIS A 21 31.46 -18.52 -5.39
N GLY A 22 30.27 -18.44 -5.99
CA GLY A 22 29.85 -17.20 -6.64
C GLY A 22 29.93 -16.09 -5.60
N THR A 23 30.61 -14.99 -5.94
CA THR A 23 30.46 -13.75 -5.20
C THR A 23 28.97 -13.42 -5.15
N PRO A 24 28.37 -13.18 -3.96
CA PRO A 24 26.99 -12.76 -3.90
C PRO A 24 26.87 -11.50 -4.76
N VAL A 25 25.90 -11.50 -5.69
CA VAL A 25 25.49 -10.28 -6.37
C VAL A 25 24.96 -9.36 -5.26
N ALA A 26 25.39 -8.10 -5.23
CA ALA A 26 24.86 -7.13 -4.29
C ALA A 26 23.33 -7.11 -4.45
N ALA A 27 22.60 -7.13 -3.33
CA ALA A 27 21.15 -6.93 -3.39
C ALA A 27 20.88 -5.47 -3.76
N VAL A 28 19.82 -5.24 -4.54
CA VAL A 28 19.31 -3.90 -4.83
C VAL A 28 18.97 -3.22 -3.50
N GLU A 29 19.50 -2.02 -3.30
CA GLU A 29 19.20 -1.14 -2.19
C GLU A 29 17.91 -0.39 -2.48
N ILE A 30 16.98 -0.39 -1.54
CA ILE A 30 15.73 0.38 -1.61
C ILE A 30 15.68 1.24 -0.36
N GLY A 31 15.61 2.55 -0.54
CA GLY A 31 15.47 3.52 0.53
C GLY A 31 14.16 4.28 0.42
N LEU A 32 13.59 4.69 1.56
CA LEU A 32 12.51 5.67 1.62
C LEU A 32 13.11 7.03 2.00
N THR A 33 13.01 8.00 1.11
CA THR A 33 13.55 9.37 1.28
C THR A 33 12.50 10.35 1.76
N GLY A 34 11.25 10.17 1.34
CA GLY A 34 10.13 11.01 1.72
C GLY A 34 8.85 10.21 1.86
N TYR A 35 7.97 10.64 2.76
CA TYR A 35 6.64 10.06 2.88
C TYR A 35 5.68 11.02 3.55
N GLY A 36 4.39 10.85 3.25
CA GLY A 36 3.35 11.67 3.83
C GLY A 36 1.98 11.03 3.72
N ILE A 37 1.11 11.40 4.65
CA ILE A 37 -0.31 11.06 4.61
C ILE A 37 -1.15 12.33 4.66
N ASN A 38 -2.13 12.45 3.77
CA ASN A 38 -3.15 13.49 3.82
C ASN A 38 -4.47 12.84 4.21
N LEU A 39 -5.02 13.24 5.36
CA LEU A 39 -6.26 12.71 5.91
C LEU A 39 -7.26 13.85 6.08
N ASP A 40 -8.36 13.80 5.32
CA ASP A 40 -9.43 14.80 5.36
C ASP A 40 -8.92 16.26 5.21
N GLY A 41 -7.88 16.44 4.39
CA GLY A 41 -7.22 17.74 4.15
C GLY A 41 -6.18 18.14 5.21
N SER A 42 -5.87 17.26 6.16
CA SER A 42 -4.82 17.44 7.15
C SER A 42 -3.64 16.53 6.83
N SER A 43 -2.50 17.13 6.48
CA SER A 43 -1.29 16.37 6.12
C SER A 43 -0.35 16.16 7.32
N THR A 44 0.24 14.96 7.38
CA THR A 44 1.40 14.61 8.24
C THR A 44 2.45 14.02 7.33
N CYS A 45 3.67 14.57 7.34
CA CYS A 45 4.72 14.18 6.42
C CYS A 45 6.09 14.33 7.08
N SER A 46 7.04 13.50 6.64
CA SER A 46 8.45 13.68 6.98
C SER A 46 9.07 14.78 6.09
N PRO A 47 10.14 15.44 6.54
CA PRO A 47 10.69 16.58 5.83
C PRO A 47 11.22 16.23 4.44
N PHE A 48 10.63 16.90 3.44
CA PHE A 48 11.25 17.11 2.14
C PHE A 48 12.16 18.34 2.22
N ALA A 49 13.43 18.16 1.87
CA ALA A 49 14.39 19.25 1.81
C ALA A 49 14.16 20.06 0.53
N LEU A 50 13.30 21.10 0.56
CA LEU A 50 13.66 22.46 0.13
C LEU A 50 12.51 23.48 0.09
N PHE A 51 11.22 23.13 -0.02
CA PHE A 51 10.19 24.18 -0.28
C PHE A 51 8.74 24.09 0.30
N THR A 52 8.31 23.10 1.10
CA THR A 52 6.91 23.10 1.65
C THR A 52 6.76 22.31 2.98
N PRO A 53 5.65 22.45 3.75
CA PRO A 53 5.60 22.54 5.22
C PRO A 53 5.54 21.16 5.91
N CYS A 54 6.46 20.28 5.53
CA CYS A 54 6.73 19.01 6.19
C CYS A 54 7.97 19.12 7.09
N ASP A 55 8.30 20.32 7.58
CA ASP A 55 9.60 20.69 8.17
C ASP A 55 9.81 20.24 9.63
N ASP A 56 8.98 19.33 10.16
CA ASP A 56 9.25 18.74 11.46
C ASP A 56 10.23 17.57 11.33
N GLU A 57 11.52 17.93 11.36
CA GLU A 57 12.69 17.03 11.45
C GLU A 57 12.64 16.06 12.65
N THR A 58 11.59 16.12 13.48
CA THR A 58 11.40 15.28 14.66
C THR A 58 10.25 14.28 14.57
N GLN A 59 9.56 14.13 13.43
CA GLN A 59 8.54 13.06 13.24
C GLN A 59 9.11 11.90 12.41
N PRO A 60 9.66 10.85 13.06
CA PRO A 60 10.26 9.72 12.35
C PRO A 60 9.26 8.68 11.85
N ASP A 61 7.96 8.80 12.17
CA ASP A 61 6.93 7.84 11.76
C ASP A 61 5.52 8.49 11.65
N LEU A 62 4.57 7.78 11.03
CA LEU A 62 3.16 8.17 10.95
C LEU A 62 2.36 7.72 12.19
N GLY A 63 3.01 7.28 13.27
CA GLY A 63 2.37 6.70 14.45
C GLY A 63 1.47 7.66 15.24
N GLY A 64 1.59 8.96 14.99
CA GLY A 64 0.71 9.99 15.56
C GLY A 64 -0.67 10.11 14.89
N VAL A 65 -0.87 9.47 13.73
CA VAL A 65 -2.12 9.57 12.96
C VAL A 65 -3.21 8.69 13.56
N SER A 66 -4.38 9.27 13.83
CA SER A 66 -5.48 8.53 14.45
C SER A 66 -5.95 7.37 13.58
N GLY A 67 -6.05 6.18 14.17
CA GLY A 67 -6.52 4.98 13.48
C GLY A 67 -5.47 4.30 12.59
N MET A 68 -4.23 4.83 12.53
CA MET A 68 -3.09 4.25 11.82
C MET A 68 -2.55 3.00 12.56
N ASP A 69 -2.21 1.97 11.79
CA ASP A 69 -1.40 0.82 12.15
C ASP A 69 -0.27 0.70 11.12
N ASP A 70 0.93 1.07 11.54
CA ASP A 70 2.17 1.04 10.76
C ASP A 70 3.14 -0.05 11.21
N SER A 71 2.68 -0.98 12.08
CA SER A 71 3.52 -2.05 12.62
C SER A 71 4.06 -3.02 11.56
N GLY A 72 3.47 -3.01 10.35
CA GLY A 72 3.88 -3.79 9.20
C GLY A 72 4.74 -3.03 8.18
N PHE A 73 5.12 -1.77 8.45
CA PHE A 73 5.86 -0.90 7.54
C PHE A 73 7.27 -0.62 8.08
N ASP A 74 8.29 -0.74 7.23
CA ASP A 74 9.67 -0.42 7.57
C ASP A 74 10.03 0.95 7.00
N TYR A 75 10.09 1.98 7.83
CA TYR A 75 10.41 3.34 7.40
C TYR A 75 11.84 3.52 6.84
N ASN A 76 12.74 2.55 6.99
CA ASN A 76 14.06 2.64 6.35
C ASN A 76 13.99 2.28 4.86
N THR A 77 13.19 1.28 4.53
CA THR A 77 13.05 0.75 3.15
C THR A 77 11.76 1.19 2.47
N GLY A 78 10.80 1.69 3.25
CA GLY A 78 9.42 1.94 2.84
C GLY A 78 8.67 0.71 2.35
N LEU A 79 9.17 -0.50 2.66
CA LEU A 79 8.50 -1.75 2.32
C LEU A 79 7.53 -2.17 3.43
N GLY A 80 6.44 -2.82 3.03
CA GLY A 80 5.47 -3.37 3.98
C GLY A 80 4.07 -2.83 3.76
N GLU A 81 3.31 -2.76 4.85
CA GLU A 81 1.90 -2.36 4.82
C GLU A 81 1.58 -1.31 5.90
N LEU A 82 0.91 -0.24 5.47
CA LEU A 82 0.26 0.75 6.33
C LEU A 82 -1.25 0.52 6.27
N ARG A 83 -1.92 0.61 7.42
CA ARG A 83 -3.37 0.49 7.51
C ARG A 83 -3.97 1.63 8.28
N ILE A 84 -5.12 2.13 7.85
CA ILE A 84 -5.86 3.16 8.58
C ILE A 84 -7.34 2.84 8.68
N SER A 85 -7.88 3.02 9.88
CA SER A 85 -9.27 2.71 10.22
C SER A 85 -10.10 3.96 10.46
N PHE A 86 -11.33 3.94 9.94
CA PHE A 86 -12.30 5.02 10.07
C PHE A 86 -13.58 4.49 10.70
N SER A 87 -14.23 5.32 11.53
CA SER A 87 -15.50 4.96 12.18
C SER A 87 -16.48 6.13 12.32
N SER A 88 -16.06 7.34 11.96
CA SER A 88 -16.95 8.49 11.85
C SER A 88 -17.78 8.41 10.58
N ALA A 89 -19.07 8.76 10.67
CA ALA A 89 -19.87 8.98 9.48
C ALA A 89 -19.49 10.31 8.81
N GLY A 90 -19.55 10.37 7.49
CA GLY A 90 -19.19 11.55 6.72
C GLY A 90 -18.42 11.22 5.45
N MET A 91 -18.02 12.28 4.73
CA MET A 91 -17.08 12.16 3.61
C MET A 91 -15.66 12.09 4.18
N HIS A 92 -14.84 11.24 3.60
CA HIS A 92 -13.45 11.07 3.94
C HIS A 92 -12.57 11.13 2.70
N SER A 93 -11.40 11.75 2.83
CA SER A 93 -10.31 11.65 1.87
C SER A 93 -9.04 11.14 2.55
N LEU A 94 -8.29 10.32 1.85
CA LEU A 94 -7.09 9.69 2.35
C LEU A 94 -6.09 9.55 1.21
N GLN A 95 -4.87 10.06 1.39
CA GLN A 95 -3.79 9.90 0.43
C GLN A 95 -2.51 9.48 1.12
N LEU A 96 -1.72 8.61 0.49
CA LEU A 96 -0.38 8.26 0.93
C LEU A 96 0.60 8.60 -0.20
N PHE A 97 1.58 9.43 0.13
CA PHE A 97 2.73 9.83 -0.65
C PHE A 97 3.96 9.05 -0.22
N LEU A 98 4.76 8.58 -1.19
CA LEU A 98 6.02 7.90 -0.98
C LEU A 98 7.03 8.37 -2.04
N ASP A 99 8.22 8.70 -1.59
CA ASP A 99 9.40 9.03 -2.39
C ASP A 99 10.46 7.97 -2.04
N HIS A 100 10.70 7.09 -3.00
CA HIS A 100 11.55 5.91 -2.88
C HIS A 100 12.76 6.08 -3.77
N GLU A 101 13.87 5.46 -3.38
CA GLU A 101 15.12 5.51 -4.12
C GLU A 101 15.64 4.10 -4.34
N ILE A 102 15.92 3.74 -5.59
CA ILE A 102 16.47 2.43 -5.96
C ILE A 102 17.96 2.58 -6.27
N ASP A 103 18.82 1.86 -5.55
CA ASP A 103 20.28 1.84 -5.76
C ASP A 103 20.97 3.22 -5.84
N ARG A 104 20.36 4.28 -5.30
CA ARG A 104 20.80 5.70 -5.40
C ARG A 104 22.30 5.94 -5.27
N ALA A 105 22.96 5.24 -4.34
CA ALA A 105 24.40 5.38 -4.10
C ALA A 105 25.26 4.94 -5.31
N ILE A 106 24.70 4.16 -6.23
CA ILE A 106 25.37 3.50 -7.35
C ILE A 106 24.92 4.08 -8.70
N ASN A 107 23.64 4.42 -8.87
CA ASN A 107 23.07 4.86 -10.16
C ASN A 107 22.25 6.16 -10.12
N THR A 108 22.34 6.93 -9.02
CA THR A 108 21.68 8.23 -8.82
C THR A 108 20.15 8.10 -8.66
N TYR A 109 19.43 9.22 -8.69
CA TYR A 109 17.98 9.27 -8.40
C TYR A 109 17.15 9.71 -9.62
N PHE A 110 17.78 10.21 -10.69
CA PHE A 110 17.10 10.87 -11.82
C PHE A 110 17.01 10.01 -13.09
N ASN A 111 17.13 8.69 -12.95
CA ASN A 111 17.16 7.74 -14.07
C ASN A 111 16.06 6.68 -13.93
N GLU A 112 15.04 6.95 -13.12
CA GLU A 112 13.95 6.05 -12.82
C GLU A 112 12.69 6.44 -13.59
N ASN A 113 11.72 5.53 -13.71
CA ASN A 113 10.44 5.83 -14.34
C ASN A 113 9.25 5.19 -13.62
N GLY A 114 8.10 5.84 -13.78
CA GLY A 114 6.81 5.41 -13.30
C GLY A 114 5.98 4.67 -14.35
N SER A 115 5.15 3.72 -13.90
CA SER A 115 4.04 3.20 -14.69
C SER A 115 2.86 2.76 -13.82
N THR A 116 1.68 2.66 -14.42
CA THR A 116 0.48 2.15 -13.75
C THR A 116 0.08 0.80 -14.32
N GLN A 117 -0.53 -0.05 -13.50
CA GLN A 117 -1.15 -1.30 -13.94
C GLN A 117 -2.56 -1.44 -13.41
N GLY A 118 -3.46 -1.98 -14.23
CA GLY A 118 -4.87 -2.17 -13.88
C GLY A 118 -5.72 -0.93 -14.17
N THR A 119 -6.79 -0.76 -13.40
CA THR A 119 -7.70 0.39 -13.51
C THR A 119 -8.09 0.83 -12.11
N PRO A 120 -7.95 2.12 -11.76
CA PRO A 120 -8.34 2.61 -10.44
C PRO A 120 -9.77 2.22 -10.11
N ALA A 121 -10.00 1.80 -8.87
CA ALA A 121 -11.34 1.55 -8.37
C ALA A 121 -12.12 2.87 -8.23
N ALA A 122 -13.44 2.78 -8.06
CA ALA A 122 -14.25 3.98 -7.82
C ALA A 122 -13.80 4.68 -6.53
N GLY A 123 -13.51 5.97 -6.63
CA GLY A 123 -13.00 6.78 -5.53
C GLY A 123 -11.49 6.63 -5.29
N GLN A 124 -10.78 5.78 -6.04
CA GLN A 124 -9.32 5.70 -5.98
C GLN A 124 -8.71 6.71 -6.96
N SER A 125 -7.72 7.46 -6.49
CA SER A 125 -6.90 8.36 -7.31
C SER A 125 -5.42 8.02 -7.21
N PHE A 126 -4.62 8.51 -8.15
CA PHE A 126 -3.18 8.30 -8.13
C PHE A 126 -2.41 9.45 -8.76
N GLU A 127 -1.11 9.47 -8.52
CA GLU A 127 -0.17 10.32 -9.25
C GLU A 127 1.22 9.69 -9.19
N ILE A 128 1.98 9.83 -10.27
CA ILE A 128 3.41 9.48 -10.32
C ILE A 128 4.13 10.67 -10.94
N ASP A 129 5.06 11.29 -10.23
CA ASP A 129 5.78 12.47 -10.72
C ASP A 129 7.05 12.72 -9.89
N GLU A 130 7.83 13.73 -10.28
CA GLU A 130 8.86 14.27 -9.40
C GLU A 130 8.19 14.84 -8.12
N PRO A 131 8.77 14.63 -6.92
CA PRO A 131 8.14 15.08 -5.68
C PRO A 131 7.90 16.60 -5.63
N SER A 132 8.88 17.42 -6.05
CA SER A 132 8.78 18.89 -5.91
C SER A 132 9.76 19.69 -6.78
N PHE A 133 10.22 19.16 -7.91
CA PHE A 133 11.25 19.81 -8.75
C PHE A 133 10.67 20.40 -10.05
N VAL A 134 11.51 20.60 -11.07
CA VAL A 134 11.27 21.56 -12.17
C VAL A 134 9.98 21.29 -12.95
N PHE A 135 9.51 20.03 -13.01
CA PHE A 135 8.29 19.66 -13.72
C PHE A 135 7.23 18.97 -12.87
N GLY A 136 7.57 18.45 -11.69
CA GLY A 136 6.60 17.76 -10.82
C GLY A 136 5.71 18.66 -9.98
N ASP A 137 4.42 18.31 -9.92
CA ASP A 137 3.42 18.97 -9.06
C ASP A 137 2.78 18.03 -8.02
N LEU A 138 3.33 16.83 -7.87
CA LEU A 138 2.79 15.80 -7.01
C LEU A 138 2.70 16.20 -5.54
N ASP A 139 3.70 16.88 -4.96
CA ASP A 139 3.57 17.41 -3.59
C ASP A 139 2.45 18.44 -3.47
N LEU A 140 2.23 19.27 -4.49
CA LEU A 140 1.18 20.29 -4.49
C LEU A 140 -0.20 19.62 -4.56
N ASN A 141 -0.37 18.66 -5.46
CA ASN A 141 -1.61 17.89 -5.61
C ASN A 141 -1.89 17.06 -4.36
N PHE A 142 -0.87 16.40 -3.79
CA PHE A 142 -0.97 15.66 -2.54
C PHE A 142 -1.39 16.55 -1.37
N LEU A 143 -0.73 17.70 -1.15
CA LEU A 143 -1.08 18.63 -0.07
C LEU A 143 -2.47 19.25 -0.25
N ALA A 144 -2.89 19.47 -1.50
CA ALA A 144 -4.23 19.96 -1.82
C ALA A 144 -5.31 18.87 -1.71
N GLY A 145 -4.93 17.59 -1.58
CA GLY A 145 -5.88 16.48 -1.58
C GLY A 145 -6.50 16.25 -2.96
N SER A 146 -5.75 16.50 -4.04
CA SER A 146 -6.24 16.54 -5.42
C SER A 146 -5.30 15.86 -6.42
N LEU A 147 -4.91 14.61 -6.15
CA LEU A 147 -4.17 13.79 -7.12
C LEU A 147 -4.90 13.74 -8.46
N ASP A 148 -4.17 13.84 -9.57
CA ASP A 148 -4.75 14.15 -10.89
C ASP A 148 -4.83 12.97 -11.88
N ASP A 149 -4.56 11.75 -11.41
CA ASP A 149 -4.57 10.50 -12.19
C ASP A 149 -3.57 10.51 -13.36
N SER A 150 -2.40 11.12 -13.16
CA SER A 150 -1.35 11.25 -14.16
C SER A 150 -0.04 10.52 -13.81
N ASN A 151 0.84 10.44 -14.83
CA ASN A 151 2.21 9.96 -14.71
C ASN A 151 3.13 10.93 -15.46
N GLY A 152 3.82 11.80 -14.72
CA GLY A 152 4.74 12.83 -15.20
C GLY A 152 6.13 12.29 -15.58
N VAL A 153 6.52 11.12 -15.07
CA VAL A 153 7.84 10.50 -15.26
C VAL A 153 7.77 9.13 -15.96
N PRO A 154 7.14 9.00 -17.15
CA PRO A 154 7.07 7.73 -17.88
C PRO A 154 8.41 7.36 -18.53
N VAL A 155 8.50 6.11 -19.03
CA VAL A 155 9.64 5.65 -19.84
C VAL A 155 9.96 6.63 -20.98
N GLY A 156 11.23 7.01 -21.10
CA GLY A 156 11.76 8.01 -22.03
C GLY A 156 11.76 9.45 -21.49
N LEU A 157 11.19 9.67 -20.31
CA LEU A 157 11.23 10.90 -19.51
C LEU A 157 11.64 10.54 -18.07
N GLU A 158 12.66 9.69 -17.95
CA GLU A 158 13.19 9.26 -16.67
C GLU A 158 13.66 10.46 -15.83
N ASP A 159 13.32 10.45 -14.54
CA ASP A 159 13.74 11.43 -13.55
C ASP A 159 13.55 10.84 -12.13
N ASP A 160 13.53 11.69 -11.10
CA ASP A 160 13.19 11.34 -9.72
C ASP A 160 11.71 10.92 -9.60
N VAL A 161 11.44 9.74 -9.04
CA VAL A 161 10.09 9.16 -9.00
C VAL A 161 9.54 9.17 -7.58
N ALA A 162 8.47 9.96 -7.38
CA ALA A 162 7.57 9.81 -6.26
C ALA A 162 6.21 9.26 -6.70
N MET A 163 5.51 8.59 -5.79
CA MET A 163 4.23 7.98 -6.05
C MET A 163 3.21 8.34 -4.97
N ALA A 164 1.97 8.60 -5.38
CA ALA A 164 0.86 8.83 -4.47
C ALA A 164 -0.37 8.00 -4.84
N LEU A 165 -1.03 7.43 -3.83
CA LEU A 165 -2.32 6.75 -3.97
C LEU A 165 -3.34 7.37 -3.02
N GLY A 166 -4.56 7.57 -3.51
CA GLY A 166 -5.65 8.21 -2.78
C GLY A 166 -6.95 7.43 -2.79
N TRP A 167 -7.82 7.73 -1.82
CA TRP A 167 -9.19 7.28 -1.71
C TRP A 167 -10.11 8.40 -1.22
N ASP A 168 -11.19 8.64 -1.97
CA ASP A 168 -12.35 9.41 -1.55
C ASP A 168 -13.54 8.47 -1.33
N PHE A 169 -14.15 8.56 -0.16
CA PHE A 169 -15.27 7.69 0.21
C PHE A 169 -16.23 8.37 1.19
N THR A 170 -17.36 7.72 1.44
CA THR A 170 -18.36 8.19 2.40
C THR A 170 -18.76 7.05 3.31
N LEU A 171 -18.83 7.32 4.61
CA LEU A 171 -19.33 6.41 5.61
C LEU A 171 -20.70 6.86 6.11
N ALA A 172 -21.68 5.96 6.08
CA ALA A 172 -22.94 6.11 6.75
C ALA A 172 -22.79 5.90 8.28
N LEU A 173 -23.84 6.23 9.03
CA LEU A 173 -23.86 6.01 10.47
C LEU A 173 -23.72 4.51 10.79
N GLY A 174 -22.68 4.16 11.56
CA GLY A 174 -22.40 2.78 11.95
C GLY A 174 -21.63 1.97 10.90
N GLU A 175 -21.11 2.62 9.85
CA GLU A 175 -20.10 2.03 8.97
C GLU A 175 -18.69 2.30 9.51
N THR A 176 -17.77 1.43 9.11
CA THR A 176 -16.33 1.57 9.35
C THR A 176 -15.58 1.30 8.05
N ALA A 177 -14.47 2.00 7.82
CA ALA A 177 -13.55 1.66 6.74
C ALA A 177 -12.21 1.15 7.26
N LEU A 178 -11.58 0.28 6.47
CA LEU A 178 -10.17 -0.08 6.56
C LEU A 178 -9.54 0.18 5.20
N ALA A 179 -8.64 1.16 5.12
CA ALA A 179 -7.78 1.35 3.97
C ALA A 179 -6.41 0.71 4.26
N SER A 180 -5.88 -0.01 3.27
CA SER A 180 -4.55 -0.62 3.31
C SER A 180 -3.72 -0.08 2.15
N PHE A 181 -2.49 0.32 2.44
CA PHE A 181 -1.46 0.68 1.48
C PHE A 181 -0.31 -0.30 1.60
N ARG A 182 0.17 -0.83 0.48
CA ARG A 182 1.22 -1.85 0.47
C ARG A 182 2.28 -1.54 -0.57
N VAL A 183 3.52 -1.61 -0.14
CA VAL A 183 4.72 -1.52 -0.97
C VAL A 183 5.44 -2.85 -0.94
N ALA A 184 5.80 -3.38 -2.10
CA ALA A 184 6.49 -4.67 -2.22
C ALA A 184 7.42 -4.71 -3.43
N LEU A 185 8.36 -5.67 -3.43
CA LEU A 185 9.23 -5.99 -4.57
C LEU A 185 8.62 -7.03 -5.53
N GLN A 186 7.41 -7.49 -5.23
CA GLN A 186 6.68 -8.43 -6.06
C GLN A 186 5.35 -7.79 -6.48
N ALA A 187 5.12 -7.78 -7.80
CA ALA A 187 3.90 -7.26 -8.38
C ALA A 187 2.64 -7.92 -7.77
N PRO A 188 1.60 -7.13 -7.42
CA PRO A 188 0.29 -7.67 -7.13
C PRO A 188 -0.25 -8.50 -8.30
N THR A 189 -0.94 -9.60 -8.01
CA THR A 189 -1.52 -10.48 -9.04
C THR A 189 -2.82 -9.93 -9.65
N SER A 190 -3.38 -8.88 -9.07
CA SER A 190 -4.63 -8.23 -9.49
C SER A 190 -4.77 -6.85 -8.84
N GLY A 191 -5.71 -6.05 -9.35
CA GLY A 191 -6.01 -4.71 -8.82
C GLY A 191 -5.23 -3.62 -9.54
N PHE A 192 -5.40 -2.39 -9.05
CA PHE A 192 -4.64 -1.22 -9.50
C PHE A 192 -3.39 -1.03 -8.64
N TYR A 193 -2.26 -0.74 -9.28
CA TYR A 193 -1.01 -0.43 -8.60
C TYR A 193 -0.10 0.44 -9.47
N LEU A 194 0.79 1.16 -8.78
CA LEU A 194 1.86 1.96 -9.35
C LEU A 194 3.16 1.17 -9.32
N VAL A 195 4.05 1.47 -10.25
CA VAL A 195 5.35 0.84 -10.39
C VAL A 195 6.40 1.92 -10.57
N GLN A 196 7.44 1.88 -9.76
CA GLN A 196 8.68 2.60 -9.98
C GLN A 196 9.73 1.61 -10.46
N THR A 197 10.42 1.92 -11.54
CA THR A 197 11.42 1.05 -12.15
C THR A 197 12.69 1.83 -12.39
N ASP A 198 13.81 1.23 -12.00
CA ASP A 198 15.14 1.69 -12.35
C ASP A 198 15.78 0.71 -13.35
N PRO A 199 15.94 1.10 -14.62
CA PRO A 199 16.52 0.25 -15.65
C PRO A 199 18.04 0.11 -15.56
N ASP A 200 18.73 0.94 -14.76
CA ASP A 200 20.18 0.85 -14.58
C ASP A 200 20.56 0.03 -13.33
N SER A 201 19.59 -0.24 -12.46
CA SER A 201 19.69 -1.19 -11.36
C SER A 201 19.88 -2.64 -11.83
N ILE A 202 20.45 -3.49 -10.98
CA ILE A 202 20.65 -4.91 -11.31
C ILE A 202 19.29 -5.60 -11.52
N GLY A 203 19.06 -6.01 -12.77
CA GLY A 203 17.85 -6.77 -13.14
C GLY A 203 16.60 -5.91 -13.31
N ASP A 204 16.77 -4.63 -13.66
CA ASP A 204 15.69 -3.66 -13.89
C ASP A 204 14.76 -3.59 -12.67
N ALA A 205 15.34 -3.24 -11.53
CA ALA A 205 14.66 -3.39 -10.24
C ALA A 205 13.39 -2.53 -10.20
N SER A 206 12.35 -3.08 -9.58
CA SER A 206 11.06 -2.40 -9.48
C SER A 206 10.45 -2.51 -8.10
N LEU A 207 9.77 -1.44 -7.73
CA LEU A 207 8.94 -1.32 -6.55
C LEU A 207 7.47 -1.23 -6.97
N TYR A 208 6.59 -1.89 -6.23
CA TYR A 208 5.15 -1.93 -6.53
C TYR A 208 4.36 -1.34 -5.37
N PHE A 209 3.59 -0.29 -5.66
CA PHE A 209 2.77 0.40 -4.67
C PHE A 209 1.29 0.23 -4.98
N SER A 210 0.54 -0.33 -4.03
CA SER A 210 -0.87 -0.68 -4.20
C SER A 210 -1.70 -0.25 -3.00
N SER A 211 -3.01 -0.08 -3.19
CA SER A 211 -3.92 0.20 -2.09
C SER A 211 -5.28 -0.49 -2.26
N SER A 212 -5.99 -0.63 -1.14
CA SER A 212 -7.35 -1.17 -1.12
C SER A 212 -8.18 -0.50 -0.03
N LEU A 213 -9.49 -0.40 -0.26
CA LEU A 213 -10.45 0.14 0.69
C LEU A 213 -11.56 -0.89 0.93
N ARG A 214 -11.82 -1.20 2.21
CA ARG A 214 -12.95 -2.03 2.64
C ARG A 214 -13.86 -1.23 3.54
N ILE A 215 -15.15 -1.14 3.20
CA ILE A 215 -16.18 -0.54 4.05
C ILE A 215 -17.07 -1.67 4.57
N ASP A 216 -17.22 -1.73 5.89
CA ASP A 216 -18.06 -2.68 6.61
C ASP A 216 -19.11 -1.94 7.45
N GLY A 217 -20.14 -2.65 7.89
CA GLY A 217 -21.20 -2.07 8.73
C GLY A 217 -22.35 -1.50 7.91
N GLY A 218 -23.02 -0.46 8.42
CA GLY A 218 -24.18 0.14 7.73
C GLY A 218 -25.46 -0.67 7.84
N GLY A 219 -25.46 -1.68 8.71
CA GLY A 219 -26.66 -2.39 9.07
C GLY A 219 -27.67 -1.41 9.66
N SER A 220 -28.83 -1.27 9.00
CA SER A 220 -30.04 -1.42 9.80
C SER A 220 -29.81 -2.71 10.58
N THR A 221 -29.42 -2.62 11.86
CA THR A 221 -29.84 -3.70 12.77
C THR A 221 -31.29 -3.94 12.37
N PRO A 222 -31.70 -5.16 11.98
CA PRO A 222 -33.11 -5.40 11.83
C PRO A 222 -33.64 -5.10 13.22
N VAL A 223 -34.12 -3.87 13.41
CA VAL A 223 -34.87 -3.46 14.58
C VAL A 223 -35.91 -4.55 14.62
N PRO A 224 -35.89 -5.45 15.62
CA PRO A 224 -36.88 -6.51 15.66
C PRO A 224 -38.20 -5.77 15.60
N GLU A 225 -38.94 -5.90 14.48
CA GLU A 225 -40.17 -5.15 14.34
C GLU A 225 -40.98 -5.46 15.60
N PRO A 226 -41.31 -4.47 16.44
CA PRO A 226 -41.83 -4.71 17.77
C PRO A 226 -43.16 -5.42 17.60
N ALA A 227 -43.14 -6.74 17.75
CA ALA A 227 -44.06 -7.69 17.16
C ALA A 227 -45.47 -7.11 16.93
N PRO A 228 -45.71 -6.45 15.77
CA PRO A 228 -47.02 -5.86 15.51
C PRO A 228 -48.07 -6.97 15.46
N LEU A 229 -47.64 -8.16 15.04
CA LEU A 229 -48.41 -9.40 15.09
C LEU A 229 -48.69 -9.92 16.51
N MET A 230 -47.80 -9.70 17.48
CA MET A 230 -48.05 -10.10 18.87
C MET A 230 -49.02 -9.11 19.54
N LEU A 231 -48.89 -7.81 19.27
CA LEU A 231 -49.85 -6.79 19.69
C LEU A 231 -51.22 -6.99 19.01
N LEU A 232 -51.25 -7.30 17.72
CA LEU A 232 -52.47 -7.64 16.98
C LEU A 232 -53.08 -8.94 17.51
N GLY A 233 -52.26 -9.96 17.80
CA GLY A 233 -52.70 -11.23 18.38
C GLY A 233 -53.31 -11.06 19.77
N LEU A 234 -52.71 -10.25 20.63
CA LEU A 234 -53.26 -9.92 21.95
C LEU A 234 -54.54 -9.08 21.83
N ALA A 235 -54.62 -8.15 20.89
CA ALA A 235 -55.83 -7.37 20.62
C ALA A 235 -57.00 -8.26 20.15
N LEU A 236 -56.74 -9.23 19.26
CA LEU A 236 -57.74 -10.18 18.76
C LEU A 236 -58.21 -11.14 19.87
N LEU A 237 -57.29 -11.63 20.72
CA LEU A 237 -57.64 -12.46 21.87
C LEU A 237 -58.50 -11.70 22.89
N GLY A 238 -58.17 -10.43 23.16
CA GLY A 238 -58.97 -9.55 24.02
C GLY A 238 -60.37 -9.32 23.47
N TRP A 239 -60.51 -9.16 22.15
CA TRP A 239 -61.82 -8.96 21.50
C TRP A 239 -62.67 -10.23 21.52
N ALA A 240 -62.08 -11.39 21.22
CA ALA A 240 -62.76 -12.68 21.27
C ALA A 240 -63.25 -13.04 22.70
N GLY A 241 -62.50 -12.64 23.73
CA GLY A 241 -62.90 -12.83 25.13
C GLY A 241 -64.11 -11.98 25.56
N ARG A 242 -64.30 -10.80 24.95
CA ARG A 242 -65.40 -9.87 25.29
C ARG A 242 -66.76 -10.32 24.74
N GLY A 243 -66.79 -11.06 23.63
CA GLY A 243 -68.02 -11.55 23.00
C GLY A 243 -68.77 -12.65 23.78
N ARG A 244 -68.10 -13.37 24.69
CA ARG A 244 -68.68 -14.54 25.37
C ARG A 244 -69.47 -14.23 26.66
N ARG A 245 -69.58 -12.97 27.09
CA ARG A 245 -70.26 -12.59 28.36
C ARG A 245 -71.69 -12.05 28.19
N ARG A 246 -72.42 -12.43 27.13
CA ARG A 246 -73.82 -11.98 26.90
C ARG A 246 -74.79 -13.14 26.57
N GLY A 247 -74.63 -14.28 27.22
CA GLY A 247 -75.58 -15.40 27.20
C GLY A 247 -75.99 -15.75 28.61
#